data_AF-A0A8S1BZA1-F1
#
_entry.id   AF-A0A8S1BZA1-F1
#
_cell.length_a   1.000
_cell.length_b   1.000
_cell.length_c   1.000
_cell.angle_alpha   90.00
_cell.angle_beta   90.00
_cell.angle_gamma   90.00
#
_symmetry.space_group_name_H-M   'P 1'
#
loop_
_entity.id
_entity.type
_entity.pdbx_description
1 polymer ?
#
loop_
_entity_poly.entity_id
_entity_poly.type
_entity_poly.pdbx_seq_one_letter_code
_entity_poly.pdbx_strand_id
1 'polypeptide(L)'
;MDLSLKFLCDAAGQVVNSEVAVLETSENEVKARIAAPASHFTGGAHFYEEVEDTKDSVWLVQVAPEGAEPPLDDYSWRLVCAHLAPFAIRTGVFDCKLDRRLCTGKGWHEPLLLLALPRGTRAKDKVLMQIFKSTKPQSIIAWVRQQLSDRVERLQNVSEATQWVESASKSESDSQVRLLLFTKLSSPPLFLAALSVKFAGRVRFGLLQVKNKEDEDVVKSSLGIKSRTTYLLSTPQGSYIYGSGREEHLDFKTMHNFLRAVQPEANDALLVSLALCQLLAVLRAATKRSLLGCLLTILAHNLALLAAWLAILTLSRVPFVASPFTEAFSCVSRWMALSKPGLWLRADQNLLARYPKVLLCTLLLFLLAVRQCFLEEPSEGGGYGWRFLSQLLPSPTITLTSLRPESEDERAPNPEELLVQRLAVPGLWLTPLVSADYLRTLARWRHRTTPDIKRDPMSRALIEEVMRPGKDTEAESSEDDPGPPRGALKAAECAICLESYVKGSLLCGLPCGHAFHEACIMAWLLRDHHSCPSCRWPAYKRKKHH
;
A
#
# COMPACT_ATOMS: atom_id res chain seq x y z
N MET A 1 32.16 51.91 -16.11
CA MET A 1 30.70 51.70 -16.21
C MET A 1 30.33 50.25 -16.57
N ASP A 2 31.26 49.27 -16.46
CA ASP A 2 31.05 47.89 -16.95
C ASP A 2 30.93 46.80 -15.87
N LEU A 3 30.74 47.17 -14.59
CA LEU A 3 30.59 46.19 -13.50
C LEU A 3 29.17 46.07 -12.92
N SER A 4 28.21 46.91 -13.33
CA SER A 4 26.83 46.87 -12.80
C SER A 4 25.83 46.09 -13.67
N LEU A 5 26.22 45.67 -14.88
CA LEU A 5 25.38 44.88 -15.80
C LEU A 5 25.50 43.36 -15.62
N LYS A 6 26.59 42.85 -15.03
CA LYS A 6 26.75 41.41 -14.74
C LYS A 6 25.79 40.92 -13.64
N PHE A 7 25.54 41.73 -12.62
CA PHE A 7 24.60 41.41 -11.54
C PHE A 7 23.10 41.50 -11.95
N LEU A 8 22.78 42.06 -13.13
CA LEU A 8 21.42 42.08 -13.68
C LEU A 8 21.01 40.76 -14.34
N CYS A 9 21.99 39.95 -14.75
CA CYS A 9 21.74 38.62 -15.32
C CYS A 9 21.75 37.49 -14.29
N ASP A 10 22.32 37.64 -13.10
CA ASP A 10 22.59 36.45 -12.26
C ASP A 10 21.33 35.77 -11.69
N ALA A 11 20.26 36.48 -11.30
CA ALA A 11 19.10 35.84 -10.66
C ALA A 11 18.05 35.30 -11.67
N ALA A 12 17.75 36.08 -12.73
CA ALA A 12 16.91 35.59 -13.84
C ALA A 12 17.68 34.59 -14.70
N GLY A 13 18.99 34.81 -14.85
CA GLY A 13 19.94 33.85 -15.37
C GLY A 13 20.03 32.63 -14.48
N GLN A 14 19.98 32.66 -13.14
CA GLN A 14 19.98 31.43 -12.33
C GLN A 14 18.79 30.49 -12.59
N VAL A 15 17.59 31.02 -12.87
CA VAL A 15 16.40 30.19 -13.18
C VAL A 15 16.46 29.64 -14.60
N VAL A 16 16.88 30.46 -15.56
CA VAL A 16 17.05 30.01 -16.96
C VAL A 16 18.28 29.11 -17.08
N ASN A 17 19.36 29.43 -16.38
CA ASN A 17 20.59 28.65 -16.26
C ASN A 17 20.38 27.40 -15.40
N SER A 18 19.38 27.31 -14.51
CA SER A 18 19.06 26.03 -13.85
C SER A 18 18.27 25.13 -14.79
N GLU A 19 17.32 25.67 -15.57
CA GLU A 19 16.70 24.92 -16.67
C GLU A 19 17.76 24.48 -17.68
N VAL A 20 18.66 25.38 -18.08
CA VAL A 20 19.76 25.10 -18.99
C VAL A 20 20.80 24.19 -18.34
N ALA A 21 21.13 24.30 -17.06
CA ALA A 21 22.08 23.41 -16.36
C ALA A 21 21.52 22.00 -16.14
N VAL A 22 20.20 21.87 -15.94
CA VAL A 22 19.50 20.58 -15.95
C VAL A 22 19.60 19.94 -17.35
N LEU A 23 19.60 20.76 -18.41
CA LEU A 23 19.81 20.34 -19.80
C LEU A 23 21.31 20.15 -20.16
N GLU A 24 22.22 20.86 -19.50
CA GLU A 24 23.69 20.74 -19.57
C GLU A 24 24.23 19.75 -18.52
N THR A 25 23.37 18.86 -18.02
CA THR A 25 23.88 17.61 -17.43
C THR A 25 24.84 17.03 -18.45
N SER A 26 26.09 16.76 -18.01
CA SER A 26 27.27 16.52 -18.88
C SER A 26 26.87 15.83 -20.17
N GLU A 27 27.39 16.21 -21.35
CA GLU A 27 26.98 15.60 -22.63
C GLU A 27 26.81 14.06 -22.59
N ASN A 28 27.57 13.39 -21.73
CA ASN A 28 27.48 11.97 -21.40
C ASN A 28 26.12 11.54 -20.80
N GLU A 29 25.50 12.31 -19.91
CA GLU A 29 24.14 12.07 -19.38
C GLU A 29 23.06 12.30 -20.45
N VAL A 30 23.16 13.35 -21.25
CA VAL A 30 22.21 13.58 -22.36
C VAL A 30 22.34 12.48 -23.40
N LYS A 31 23.56 12.09 -23.76
CA LYS A 31 23.85 10.92 -24.62
C LYS A 31 23.32 9.63 -24.00
N ALA A 32 23.47 9.42 -22.68
CA ALA A 32 22.93 8.25 -22.00
C ALA A 32 21.39 8.23 -21.99
N ARG A 33 20.73 9.38 -21.86
CA ARG A 33 19.27 9.50 -21.94
C ARG A 33 18.75 9.28 -23.36
N ILE A 34 19.46 9.77 -24.37
CA ILE A 34 19.17 9.48 -25.78
C ILE A 34 19.42 7.99 -26.10
N ALA A 35 20.38 7.35 -25.43
CA ALA A 35 20.63 5.93 -25.58
C ALA A 35 19.57 5.04 -24.91
N ALA A 36 18.75 5.58 -24.00
CA ALA A 36 17.68 4.83 -23.37
C ALA A 36 16.56 4.50 -24.39
N PRO A 37 15.98 3.29 -24.34
CA PRO A 37 14.89 2.91 -25.23
C PRO A 37 13.66 3.78 -24.96
N ALA A 38 12.92 4.11 -26.03
CA ALA A 38 11.63 4.77 -25.90
C ALA A 38 10.63 3.86 -25.18
N SER A 39 9.76 4.45 -24.37
CA SER A 39 8.63 3.76 -23.75
C SER A 39 7.55 3.49 -24.80
N HIS A 40 7.25 2.22 -25.04
CA HIS A 40 6.14 1.80 -25.91
C HIS A 40 4.96 1.34 -25.08
N PHE A 41 3.74 1.73 -25.47
CA PHE A 41 2.53 1.18 -24.88
C PHE A 41 2.30 -0.24 -25.40
N THR A 42 1.83 -1.15 -24.55
CA THR A 42 1.58 -2.56 -24.93
C THR A 42 0.22 -2.78 -25.59
N GLY A 43 -0.71 -1.82 -25.44
CA GLY A 43 -2.04 -1.86 -26.04
C GLY A 43 -2.96 -0.76 -25.50
N GLY A 44 -4.21 -0.74 -25.93
CA GLY A 44 -5.18 0.30 -25.54
C GLY A 44 -5.48 0.31 -24.04
N ALA A 45 -5.49 -0.85 -23.37
CA ALA A 45 -5.70 -0.94 -21.93
C ALA A 45 -4.56 -0.28 -21.13
N HIS A 46 -3.30 -0.52 -21.53
CA HIS A 46 -2.13 0.10 -20.92
C HIS A 46 -2.13 1.62 -21.13
N PHE A 47 -2.49 2.09 -22.33
CA PHE A 47 -2.67 3.51 -22.60
C PHE A 47 -3.76 4.13 -21.71
N TYR A 48 -4.91 3.46 -21.55
CA TYR A 48 -5.98 3.96 -20.70
C TYR A 48 -5.56 4.06 -19.23
N GLU A 49 -4.94 3.02 -18.68
CA GLU A 49 -4.45 2.99 -17.30
C GLU A 49 -3.42 4.09 -17.05
N GLU A 50 -2.42 4.21 -17.92
CA GLU A 50 -1.33 5.15 -17.71
C GLU A 50 -1.69 6.59 -18.05
N VAL A 51 -2.51 6.85 -19.06
CA VAL A 51 -2.73 8.20 -19.61
C VAL A 51 -4.10 8.78 -19.24
N GLU A 52 -5.16 7.98 -19.27
CA GLU A 52 -6.52 8.47 -18.97
C GLU A 52 -6.87 8.34 -17.48
N ASP A 53 -6.40 7.27 -16.82
CA ASP A 53 -6.71 7.01 -15.40
C ASP A 53 -5.73 7.71 -14.44
N THR A 54 -4.45 7.86 -14.80
CA THR A 54 -3.51 8.67 -13.98
C THR A 54 -3.70 10.18 -14.23
N LYS A 55 -4.40 10.84 -13.29
CA LYS A 55 -4.81 12.24 -13.41
C LYS A 55 -3.75 13.26 -12.98
N ASP A 56 -2.64 12.81 -12.41
CA ASP A 56 -1.58 13.62 -11.80
C ASP A 56 -0.31 13.73 -12.68
N SER A 57 -0.31 13.10 -13.85
CA SER A 57 0.83 13.06 -14.76
C SER A 57 0.53 13.73 -16.11
N VAL A 58 1.57 14.32 -16.71
CA VAL A 58 1.53 14.86 -18.07
C VAL A 58 2.16 13.84 -19.00
N TRP A 59 1.47 13.49 -20.07
CA TRP A 59 1.98 12.56 -21.08
C TRP A 59 2.08 13.23 -22.44
N LEU A 60 3.26 13.12 -23.06
CA LEU A 60 3.45 13.39 -24.48
C LEU A 60 3.54 12.04 -25.21
N VAL A 61 2.54 11.73 -26.02
CA VAL A 61 2.44 10.46 -26.74
C VAL A 61 2.58 10.69 -28.24
N GLN A 62 3.47 9.94 -28.87
CA GLN A 62 3.58 9.88 -30.32
C GLN A 62 2.73 8.73 -30.83
N VAL A 63 1.76 9.02 -31.70
CA VAL A 63 0.84 8.01 -32.25
C VAL A 63 1.28 7.64 -33.66
N ALA A 64 1.56 6.35 -33.87
CA ALA A 64 1.91 5.78 -35.17
C ALA A 64 0.68 5.08 -35.78
N PRO A 65 0.16 5.54 -36.93
CA PRO A 65 -0.99 4.91 -37.59
C PRO A 65 -0.64 3.55 -38.20
N GLU A 66 -1.66 2.79 -38.59
CA GLU A 66 -1.46 1.52 -39.28
C GLU A 66 -0.81 1.77 -40.67
N GLY A 67 0.43 1.33 -40.84
CA GLY A 67 1.16 1.40 -42.12
C GLY A 67 1.82 2.75 -42.42
N ALA A 68 1.79 3.71 -41.49
CA ALA A 68 2.47 4.99 -41.63
C ALA A 68 3.62 5.12 -40.63
N GLU A 69 4.67 5.84 -41.02
CA GLU A 69 5.76 6.19 -40.12
C GLU A 69 5.29 7.22 -39.08
N PRO A 70 5.86 7.18 -37.86
CA PRO A 70 5.47 8.09 -36.81
C PRO A 70 5.99 9.52 -37.13
N PRO A 71 5.40 10.58 -36.54
CA PRO A 71 5.67 11.97 -36.96
C PRO A 71 7.10 12.49 -36.74
N LEU A 72 7.91 11.78 -35.95
CA LEU A 72 9.29 12.09 -35.64
C LEU A 72 10.11 10.82 -35.75
N ASP A 73 11.30 10.94 -36.32
CA ASP A 73 12.30 9.88 -36.33
C ASP A 73 12.76 9.55 -34.90
N ASP A 74 13.24 8.32 -34.69
CA ASP A 74 13.70 7.82 -33.39
C ASP A 74 14.67 8.78 -32.68
N TYR A 75 15.63 9.36 -33.42
CA TYR A 75 16.59 10.31 -32.86
C TYR A 75 15.91 11.60 -32.39
N SER A 76 15.06 12.18 -33.23
CA SER A 76 14.33 13.42 -32.94
C SER A 76 13.36 13.23 -31.77
N TRP A 77 12.70 12.08 -31.68
CA TRP A 77 11.84 11.72 -30.56
C TRP A 77 12.63 11.59 -29.26
N ARG A 78 13.76 10.88 -29.28
CA ARG A 78 14.63 10.73 -28.11
C ARG A 78 15.20 12.06 -27.63
N LEU A 79 15.52 12.98 -28.55
CA LEU A 79 15.94 14.33 -28.20
C LEU A 79 14.83 15.08 -27.44
N VAL A 80 13.59 15.03 -27.91
CA VAL A 80 12.44 15.62 -27.21
C VAL A 80 12.23 14.96 -25.85
N CYS A 81 12.30 13.64 -25.77
CA CYS A 81 12.18 12.90 -24.50
C CYS A 81 13.26 13.31 -23.50
N ALA A 82 14.51 13.45 -23.94
CA ALA A 82 15.62 13.86 -23.08
C ALA A 82 15.44 15.29 -22.53
N HIS A 83 14.85 16.20 -23.32
CA HIS A 83 14.53 17.56 -22.87
C HIS A 83 13.36 17.63 -21.87
N LEU A 84 12.36 16.74 -22.00
CA LEU A 84 11.14 16.78 -21.18
C LEU A 84 11.21 15.93 -19.91
N ALA A 85 11.98 14.84 -19.92
CA ALA A 85 12.14 13.92 -18.79
C ALA A 85 12.54 14.58 -17.45
N PRO A 86 13.42 15.59 -17.40
CA PRO A 86 13.81 16.24 -16.14
C PRO A 86 12.65 16.93 -15.42
N PHE A 87 11.61 17.31 -16.17
CA PHE A 87 10.43 18.00 -15.65
C PHE A 87 9.29 17.03 -15.29
N ALA A 88 9.60 15.73 -15.22
CA ALA A 88 8.65 14.64 -14.96
C ALA A 88 7.45 14.60 -15.92
N ILE A 89 7.65 15.07 -17.16
CA ILE A 89 6.72 14.85 -18.26
C ILE A 89 7.03 13.47 -18.82
N ARG A 90 6.04 12.59 -18.80
CA ARG A 90 6.17 11.23 -19.31
C ARG A 90 6.04 11.26 -20.83
N THR A 91 6.80 10.42 -21.50
CA THR A 91 6.73 10.27 -22.95
C THR A 91 6.37 8.83 -23.29
N GLY A 92 5.75 8.60 -24.44
CA GLY A 92 5.48 7.25 -24.91
C GLY A 92 5.12 7.18 -26.38
N VAL A 93 5.26 5.99 -26.97
CA VAL A 93 4.89 5.72 -28.36
C VAL A 93 3.74 4.73 -28.38
N PHE A 94 2.65 5.11 -29.06
CA PHE A 94 1.46 4.29 -29.23
C PHE A 94 1.31 3.85 -30.68
N ASP A 95 1.48 2.55 -30.92
CA ASP A 95 1.29 1.94 -32.24
C ASP A 95 -0.17 1.50 -32.44
N CYS A 96 -0.85 2.09 -33.42
CA CYS A 96 -2.23 1.71 -33.76
C CYS A 96 -2.39 0.26 -34.25
N LYS A 97 -1.27 -0.43 -34.54
CA LYS A 97 -1.25 -1.88 -34.81
C LYS A 97 -1.70 -2.71 -33.59
N LEU A 98 -1.45 -2.20 -32.37
CA LEU A 98 -1.75 -2.92 -31.13
C LEU A 98 -3.25 -2.86 -30.77
N ASP A 99 -3.90 -1.73 -31.05
CA ASP A 99 -5.34 -1.57 -30.83
C ASP A 99 -5.97 -0.62 -31.85
N ARG A 100 -6.46 -1.21 -32.95
CA ARG A 100 -7.12 -0.47 -34.02
C ARG A 100 -8.43 0.19 -33.58
N ARG A 101 -9.17 -0.44 -32.65
CA ARG A 101 -10.48 0.07 -32.22
C ARG A 101 -10.32 1.39 -31.49
N LEU A 102 -9.31 1.50 -30.62
CA LEU A 102 -9.00 2.74 -29.92
C LEU A 102 -8.65 3.86 -30.90
N CYS A 103 -7.75 3.61 -31.87
CA CYS A 103 -7.37 4.62 -32.86
C CYS A 103 -8.57 5.07 -33.72
N THR A 104 -9.41 4.13 -34.17
CA THR A 104 -10.63 4.49 -34.93
C THR A 104 -11.65 5.25 -34.10
N GLY A 105 -11.81 4.90 -32.81
CA GLY A 105 -12.75 5.57 -31.91
C GLY A 105 -12.31 6.98 -31.54
N LYS A 106 -10.99 7.25 -31.50
CA LYS A 106 -10.41 8.56 -31.21
C LYS A 106 -10.07 9.39 -32.46
N GLY A 107 -10.23 8.82 -33.66
CA GLY A 107 -9.95 9.49 -34.94
C GLY A 107 -8.46 9.63 -35.28
N TRP A 108 -7.61 8.74 -34.78
CA TRP A 108 -6.16 8.75 -35.03
C TRP A 108 -5.82 8.02 -36.34
N HIS A 109 -6.11 8.67 -37.47
CA HIS A 109 -5.85 8.14 -38.81
C HIS A 109 -4.54 8.65 -39.42
N GLU A 110 -4.00 9.74 -38.88
CA GLU A 110 -2.77 10.41 -39.33
C GLU A 110 -1.72 10.41 -38.22
N PRO A 111 -0.42 10.46 -38.56
CA PRO A 111 0.64 10.56 -37.57
C PRO A 111 0.51 11.87 -36.78
N LEU A 112 0.41 11.76 -35.45
CA LEU A 112 0.13 12.89 -34.59
C LEU A 112 0.85 12.81 -33.25
N LEU A 113 1.07 13.97 -32.64
CA LEU A 113 1.53 14.09 -31.27
C LEU A 113 0.35 14.45 -30.38
N LEU A 114 0.22 13.72 -29.29
CA LEU A 114 -0.83 13.85 -28.31
C LEU A 114 -0.22 14.36 -27.00
N LEU A 115 -0.71 15.47 -26.46
CA LEU A 115 -0.43 15.88 -25.09
C LEU A 115 -1.67 15.62 -24.24
N ALA A 116 -1.52 14.72 -23.28
CA ALA A 116 -2.53 14.47 -22.28
C ALA A 116 -2.20 15.27 -21.01
N LEU A 117 -3.14 16.12 -20.61
CA LEU A 117 -3.04 16.95 -19.42
C LEU A 117 -4.40 17.07 -18.72
N PRO A 118 -4.49 17.12 -17.38
CA PRO A 118 -5.77 17.30 -16.69
C PRO A 118 -6.45 18.63 -17.12
N ARG A 119 -7.79 18.70 -17.13
CA ARG A 119 -8.50 19.92 -17.58
C ARG A 119 -8.44 21.07 -16.60
N GLY A 120 -8.58 20.81 -15.31
CA GLY A 120 -8.73 21.86 -14.31
C GLY A 120 -7.69 21.78 -13.22
N THR A 121 -7.86 22.66 -12.24
CA THR A 121 -6.98 22.81 -11.09
C THR A 121 -7.32 21.84 -9.97
N ARG A 122 -8.27 20.91 -10.15
CA ARG A 122 -8.66 19.92 -9.13
C ARG A 122 -8.11 18.53 -9.49
N ALA A 123 -7.75 17.75 -8.46
CA ALA A 123 -7.12 16.44 -8.60
C ALA A 123 -7.98 15.36 -9.30
N LYS A 124 -9.29 15.60 -9.54
CA LYS A 124 -10.21 14.61 -10.15
C LYS A 124 -10.69 14.98 -11.56
N ASP A 125 -10.18 16.09 -12.11
CA ASP A 125 -10.65 16.60 -13.39
C ASP A 125 -10.32 15.62 -14.53
N LYS A 126 -11.14 15.66 -15.60
CA LYS A 126 -10.95 14.80 -16.78
C LYS A 126 -9.66 15.20 -17.50
N VAL A 127 -8.94 14.21 -18.02
CA VAL A 127 -7.77 14.43 -18.86
C VAL A 127 -8.22 14.97 -20.22
N LEU A 128 -7.67 16.11 -20.63
CA LEU A 128 -7.77 16.65 -21.98
C LEU A 128 -6.63 16.12 -22.82
N MET A 129 -6.98 15.70 -24.03
CA MET A 129 -6.03 15.33 -25.06
C MET A 129 -5.98 16.45 -26.09
N GLN A 130 -4.79 17.02 -26.26
CA GLN A 130 -4.55 18.02 -27.28
C GLN A 130 -3.66 17.44 -28.37
N ILE A 131 -4.00 17.74 -29.62
CA ILE A 131 -3.30 17.21 -30.79
C ILE A 131 -2.40 18.31 -31.34
N PHE A 132 -1.15 17.95 -31.62
CA PHE A 132 -0.17 18.82 -32.25
C PHE A 132 0.42 18.14 -33.48
N LYS A 133 0.48 18.88 -34.58
CA LYS A 133 1.01 18.41 -35.86
C LYS A 133 2.26 19.24 -36.19
N SER A 134 3.43 18.78 -35.74
CA SER A 134 4.72 19.37 -36.08
C SER A 134 5.81 18.31 -36.04
N THR A 135 6.76 18.42 -36.96
CA THR A 135 7.92 17.53 -37.09
C THR A 135 9.19 18.12 -36.47
N LYS A 136 9.13 19.36 -35.96
CA LYS A 136 10.30 20.07 -35.40
C LYS A 136 10.37 19.92 -33.88
N PRO A 137 11.45 19.35 -33.31
CA PRO A 137 11.62 19.18 -31.85
C PRO A 137 11.45 20.47 -31.04
N GLN A 138 12.03 21.59 -31.51
CA GLN A 138 11.94 22.88 -30.82
C GLN A 138 10.50 23.42 -30.76
N SER A 139 9.73 23.24 -31.84
CA SER A 139 8.34 23.66 -31.91
C SER A 139 7.46 22.84 -30.96
N ILE A 140 7.75 21.55 -30.80
CA ILE A 140 7.05 20.67 -29.85
C ILE A 140 7.32 21.11 -28.41
N ILE A 141 8.58 21.36 -28.05
CA ILE A 141 8.94 21.80 -26.70
C ILE A 141 8.31 23.16 -26.39
N ALA A 142 8.33 24.10 -27.36
CA ALA A 142 7.68 25.40 -27.21
C ALA A 142 6.16 25.28 -27.03
N TRP A 143 5.52 24.39 -27.79
CA TRP A 143 4.10 24.11 -27.66
C TRP A 143 3.75 23.49 -26.30
N VAL A 144 4.49 22.48 -25.84
CA VAL A 144 4.31 21.89 -24.50
C VAL A 144 4.45 22.96 -23.40
N ARG A 145 5.47 23.82 -23.50
CA ARG A 145 5.66 24.93 -22.57
C ARG A 145 4.46 25.87 -22.54
N GLN A 146 3.91 26.21 -23.70
CA GLN A 146 2.72 27.06 -23.80
C GLN A 146 1.53 26.43 -23.09
N GLN A 147 1.23 25.16 -23.36
CA GLN A 147 0.08 24.46 -22.77
C GLN A 147 0.17 24.33 -21.25
N LEU A 148 1.37 24.09 -20.73
CA LEU A 148 1.58 24.02 -19.28
C LEU A 148 1.54 25.41 -18.62
N SER A 149 1.97 26.46 -19.34
CA SER A 149 1.99 27.83 -18.81
C SER A 149 0.59 28.38 -18.52
N ASP A 150 -0.43 27.93 -19.25
CA ASP A 150 -1.81 28.37 -19.05
C ASP A 150 -2.41 27.92 -17.71
N ARG A 151 -1.75 26.98 -17.01
CA ARG A 151 -2.13 26.54 -15.66
C ARG A 151 -1.61 27.43 -14.53
N VAL A 152 -0.63 28.29 -14.82
CA VAL A 152 -0.06 29.21 -13.84
C VAL A 152 -0.83 30.52 -13.94
N GLU A 153 -1.43 30.96 -12.84
CA GLU A 153 -2.19 32.21 -12.77
C GLU A 153 -1.24 33.40 -12.94
N ARG A 154 -1.46 34.22 -13.97
CA ARG A 154 -0.66 35.43 -14.21
C ARG A 154 -1.31 36.60 -13.48
N LEU A 155 -0.62 37.12 -12.47
CA LEU A 155 -1.04 38.30 -11.70
C LEU A 155 -0.43 39.54 -12.34
N GLN A 156 -1.24 40.59 -12.52
CA GLN A 156 -0.80 41.81 -13.22
C GLN A 156 -0.27 42.86 -12.26
N ASN A 157 -0.88 42.97 -11.07
CA ASN A 157 -0.59 44.04 -10.12
C ASN A 157 -0.02 43.51 -8.79
N VAL A 158 0.80 44.32 -8.12
CA VAL A 158 1.35 43.99 -6.80
C VAL A 158 0.25 43.89 -5.73
N SER A 159 -0.78 44.74 -5.81
CA SER A 159 -1.93 44.71 -4.90
C SER A 159 -2.78 43.44 -5.04
N GLU A 160 -2.93 42.94 -6.27
CA GLU A 160 -3.59 41.66 -6.55
C GLU A 160 -2.78 40.51 -5.95
N ALA A 161 -1.44 40.58 -6.08
CA ALA A 161 -0.55 39.60 -5.50
C ALA A 161 -0.56 39.59 -3.97
N THR A 162 -0.60 40.75 -3.30
CA THR A 162 -0.71 40.80 -1.83
C THR A 162 -2.05 40.26 -1.37
N GLN A 163 -3.16 40.62 -2.02
CA GLN A 163 -4.48 40.06 -1.72
C GLN A 163 -4.55 38.55 -1.97
N TRP A 164 -3.90 38.06 -3.02
CA TRP A 164 -3.79 36.64 -3.33
C TRP A 164 -2.93 35.89 -2.30
N VAL A 165 -1.90 36.51 -1.75
CA VAL A 165 -1.12 35.92 -0.65
C VAL A 165 -1.91 35.91 0.67
N GLU A 166 -2.61 37.00 0.99
CA GLU A 166 -3.39 37.15 2.23
C GLU A 166 -4.65 36.29 2.26
N SER A 167 -5.27 36.04 1.11
CA SER A 167 -6.45 35.16 1.07
C SER A 167 -6.12 33.70 1.39
N ALA A 168 -4.85 33.31 1.39
CA ALA A 168 -4.42 32.00 1.90
C ALA A 168 -4.53 31.87 3.42
N SER A 169 -4.43 32.98 4.17
CA SER A 169 -4.56 32.98 5.64
C SER A 169 -5.96 33.31 6.14
N LYS A 170 -6.77 34.02 5.34
CA LYS A 170 -8.10 34.52 5.75
C LYS A 170 -9.28 33.63 5.34
N SER A 171 -9.12 32.69 4.40
CA SER A 171 -10.24 31.86 3.93
C SER A 171 -10.25 30.45 4.54
N GLU A 172 -11.26 30.17 5.37
CA GLU A 172 -11.50 28.84 5.97
C GLU A 172 -11.92 27.79 4.93
N SER A 173 -12.45 28.20 3.77
CA SER A 173 -12.94 27.30 2.72
C SER A 173 -11.91 26.97 1.63
N ASP A 174 -10.80 27.71 1.55
CA ASP A 174 -9.80 27.59 0.48
C ASP A 174 -8.37 27.73 1.02
N SER A 175 -8.09 27.00 2.12
CA SER A 175 -6.79 26.92 2.81
C SER A 175 -5.74 26.14 1.99
N GLN A 176 -5.72 26.34 0.68
CA GLN A 176 -4.74 25.79 -0.24
C GLN A 176 -3.42 26.56 -0.11
N VAL A 177 -2.32 25.82 -0.22
CA VAL A 177 -0.99 26.42 -0.22
C VAL A 177 -0.79 27.16 -1.54
N ARG A 178 -0.12 28.30 -1.49
CA ARG A 178 0.02 29.20 -2.63
C ARG A 178 1.48 29.50 -2.88
N LEU A 179 1.95 29.22 -4.09
CA LEU A 179 3.33 29.48 -4.51
C LEU A 179 3.33 30.59 -5.55
N LEU A 180 3.93 31.73 -5.21
CA LEU A 180 4.05 32.89 -6.07
C LEU A 180 5.50 33.06 -6.52
N LEU A 181 5.71 33.09 -7.84
CA LEU A 181 6.98 33.44 -8.44
C LEU A 181 7.01 34.94 -8.77
N PHE A 182 7.97 35.65 -8.16
CA PHE A 182 8.33 37.01 -8.54
C PHE A 182 9.45 36.96 -9.56
N THR A 183 9.23 37.46 -10.77
CA THR A 183 10.26 37.44 -11.81
C THR A 183 10.09 38.55 -12.84
N LYS A 184 11.13 38.81 -13.63
CA LYS A 184 11.10 39.67 -14.82
C LYS A 184 10.69 38.90 -16.08
N LEU A 185 10.67 37.57 -16.02
CA LEU A 185 10.31 36.72 -17.15
C LEU A 185 8.86 36.98 -17.60
N SER A 186 8.65 36.98 -18.91
CA SER A 186 7.33 37.13 -19.53
C SER A 186 6.51 35.84 -19.50
N SER A 187 7.16 34.70 -19.31
CA SER A 187 6.53 33.38 -19.24
C SER A 187 7.08 32.60 -18.04
N PRO A 188 6.26 31.73 -17.41
CA PRO A 188 6.73 30.92 -16.31
C PRO A 188 7.75 29.89 -16.81
N PRO A 189 8.74 29.53 -15.97
CA PRO A 189 9.66 28.45 -16.28
C PRO A 189 8.91 27.12 -16.43
N LEU A 190 9.39 26.26 -17.32
CA LEU A 190 8.77 24.97 -17.67
C LEU A 190 8.66 24.06 -16.45
N PHE A 191 9.66 24.04 -15.57
CA PHE A 191 9.60 23.21 -14.37
C PHE A 191 8.49 23.64 -13.41
N LEU A 192 8.23 24.94 -13.28
CA LEU A 192 7.15 25.47 -12.43
C LEU A 192 5.79 25.09 -13.03
N ALA A 193 5.65 25.24 -14.34
CA ALA A 193 4.46 24.85 -15.06
C ALA A 193 4.19 23.34 -14.94
N ALA A 194 5.22 22.49 -15.01
CA ALA A 194 5.10 21.05 -14.78
C ALA A 194 4.71 20.70 -13.33
N LEU A 195 5.26 21.40 -12.33
CA LEU A 195 4.88 21.23 -10.93
C LEU A 195 3.39 21.56 -10.68
N SER A 196 2.84 22.53 -11.41
CA SER A 196 1.42 22.89 -11.31
C SER A 196 0.47 21.74 -11.65
N VAL A 197 0.91 20.78 -12.48
CA VAL A 197 0.12 19.59 -12.81
C VAL A 197 0.18 18.57 -11.68
N LYS A 198 1.38 18.25 -11.17
CA LYS A 198 1.56 17.29 -10.08
C LYS A 198 0.86 17.68 -8.78
N PHE A 199 0.82 18.97 -8.47
CA PHE A 199 0.21 19.49 -7.26
C PHE A 199 -1.19 20.08 -7.51
N ALA A 200 -1.87 19.66 -8.58
CA ALA A 200 -3.23 20.08 -8.88
C ALA A 200 -4.16 19.81 -7.68
N GLY A 201 -4.89 20.84 -7.27
CA GLY A 201 -5.86 20.81 -6.17
C GLY A 201 -5.25 20.93 -4.78
N ARG A 202 -3.91 20.98 -4.68
CA ARG A 202 -3.18 21.08 -3.42
C ARG A 202 -2.47 22.42 -3.28
N VAL A 203 -1.75 22.81 -4.34
CA VAL A 203 -0.97 24.03 -4.42
C VAL A 203 -1.43 24.86 -5.62
N ARG A 204 -1.67 26.15 -5.42
CA ARG A 204 -1.88 27.10 -6.52
C ARG A 204 -0.59 27.79 -6.88
N PHE A 205 -0.37 27.95 -8.19
CA PHE A 205 0.84 28.54 -8.73
C PHE A 205 0.50 29.88 -9.37
N GLY A 206 1.17 30.93 -8.92
CA GLY A 206 1.03 32.29 -9.44
C GLY A 206 2.36 32.80 -9.99
N LEU A 207 2.27 33.68 -11.00
CA LEU A 207 3.38 34.40 -11.59
C LEU A 207 3.09 35.91 -11.51
N LEU A 208 3.94 36.66 -10.81
CA LEU A 208 3.93 38.12 -10.86
C LEU A 208 5.09 38.62 -11.71
N GLN A 209 4.76 39.29 -12.82
CA GLN A 209 5.76 39.91 -13.68
C GLN A 209 6.08 41.33 -13.18
N VAL A 210 7.29 41.52 -12.66
CA VAL A 210 7.77 42.82 -12.19
C VAL A 210 8.50 43.54 -13.32
N LYS A 211 7.84 44.52 -13.93
CA LYS A 211 8.42 45.31 -15.05
C LYS A 211 9.12 46.57 -14.56
N ASN A 212 8.57 47.26 -13.56
CA ASN A 212 9.07 48.54 -13.08
C ASN A 212 9.92 48.40 -11.80
N LYS A 213 10.84 49.34 -11.59
CA LYS A 213 11.64 49.41 -10.34
C LYS A 213 10.79 49.79 -9.13
N GLU A 214 9.75 50.61 -9.34
CA GLU A 214 8.79 51.00 -8.30
C GLU A 214 8.06 49.77 -7.73
N ASP A 215 7.59 48.87 -8.60
CA ASP A 215 6.99 47.59 -8.20
C ASP A 215 8.00 46.71 -7.44
N GLU A 216 9.28 46.74 -7.82
CA GLU A 216 10.35 46.01 -7.13
C GLU A 216 10.55 46.54 -5.69
N ASP A 217 10.43 47.85 -5.49
CA ASP A 217 10.60 48.50 -4.19
C ASP A 217 9.35 48.38 -3.30
N VAL A 218 8.15 48.38 -3.89
CA VAL A 218 6.89 48.03 -3.19
C VAL A 218 6.92 46.57 -2.75
N VAL A 219 7.40 45.65 -3.59
CA VAL A 219 7.53 44.22 -3.22
C VAL A 219 8.58 44.02 -2.12
N LYS A 220 9.73 44.72 -2.18
CA LYS A 220 10.74 44.70 -1.11
C LYS A 220 10.19 45.16 0.22
N SER A 221 9.41 46.24 0.22
CA SER A 221 8.85 46.84 1.44
C SER A 221 7.66 46.06 2.00
N SER A 222 6.78 45.52 1.15
CA SER A 222 5.58 44.78 1.58
C SER A 222 5.84 43.31 1.92
N LEU A 223 6.80 42.66 1.25
CA LEU A 223 7.03 41.22 1.35
C LEU A 223 8.43 40.85 1.86
N GLY A 224 9.30 41.83 2.13
CA GLY A 224 10.62 41.60 2.73
C GLY A 224 11.63 40.88 1.81
N ILE A 225 11.38 40.89 0.50
CA ILE A 225 12.14 40.12 -0.49
C ILE A 225 13.42 40.86 -0.89
N LYS A 226 14.60 40.25 -0.70
CA LYS A 226 15.90 40.88 -1.01
C LYS A 226 16.43 40.63 -2.43
N SER A 227 15.86 39.67 -3.18
CA SER A 227 16.39 39.23 -4.49
C SER A 227 15.41 39.44 -5.65
N ARG A 228 15.95 39.52 -6.88
CA ARG A 228 15.23 39.84 -8.13
C ARG A 228 14.35 38.70 -8.67
N THR A 229 14.59 37.46 -8.25
CA THR A 229 13.72 36.33 -8.59
C THR A 229 13.59 35.45 -7.36
N THR A 230 12.37 35.37 -6.83
CA THR A 230 12.12 34.63 -5.58
C THR A 230 10.80 33.90 -5.64
N TYR A 231 10.77 32.77 -4.96
CA TYR A 231 9.58 31.95 -4.77
C TYR A 231 9.05 32.22 -3.37
N LEU A 232 7.86 32.79 -3.28
CA LEU A 232 7.16 33.00 -2.03
C LEU A 232 6.09 31.94 -1.87
N LEU A 233 6.25 31.14 -0.82
CA LEU A 233 5.24 30.19 -0.39
C LEU A 233 4.36 30.87 0.67
N SER A 234 3.08 31.07 0.37
CA SER A 234 2.07 31.47 1.36
C SER A 234 1.34 30.22 1.85
N THR A 235 1.39 30.01 3.15
CA THR A 235 0.60 29.00 3.87
C THR A 235 -0.35 29.71 4.83
N PRO A 236 -1.45 29.07 5.26
CA PRO A 236 -2.34 29.62 6.29
C PRO A 236 -1.61 30.03 7.57
N GLN A 237 -0.50 29.35 7.91
CA GLN A 237 0.30 29.57 9.10
C GLN A 237 1.37 30.68 8.95
N GLY A 238 1.71 31.08 7.73
CA GLY A 238 2.77 32.05 7.48
C GLY A 238 3.35 31.98 6.07
N SER A 239 4.21 32.95 5.76
CA SER A 239 4.92 33.03 4.48
C SER A 239 6.38 32.56 4.61
N TYR A 240 6.88 31.89 3.57
CA TYR A 240 8.26 31.40 3.48
C TYR A 240 8.87 31.76 2.14
N ILE A 241 10.13 32.21 2.14
CA ILE A 241 10.87 32.56 0.93
C ILE A 241 11.80 31.40 0.58
N TYR A 242 11.53 30.75 -0.54
CA TYR A 242 12.33 29.64 -1.05
C TYR A 242 13.49 30.15 -1.93
N GLY A 243 14.68 29.56 -1.74
CA GLY A 243 15.91 29.95 -2.43
C GLY A 243 16.80 30.91 -1.63
N SER A 244 16.47 31.15 -0.36
CA SER A 244 17.30 31.93 0.56
C SER A 244 18.41 31.08 1.20
N GLY A 245 18.25 29.75 1.27
CA GLY A 245 19.22 28.85 1.89
C GLY A 245 20.32 28.41 0.93
N ARG A 246 21.54 28.17 1.44
CA ARG A 246 22.70 27.70 0.65
C ARG A 246 22.46 26.38 -0.11
N GLU A 247 21.52 25.56 0.36
CA GLU A 247 21.20 24.22 -0.18
C GLU A 247 19.90 24.20 -1.01
N GLU A 248 19.18 25.33 -1.12
CA GLU A 248 17.91 25.42 -1.84
C GLU A 248 18.13 25.80 -3.31
N HIS A 249 18.38 24.78 -4.14
CA HIS A 249 18.57 24.93 -5.57
C HIS A 249 17.23 25.08 -6.30
N LEU A 250 17.19 25.90 -7.34
CA LEU A 250 16.02 26.16 -8.17
C LEU A 250 15.86 25.10 -9.27
N ASP A 251 15.81 23.83 -8.85
CA ASP A 251 15.64 22.67 -9.72
C ASP A 251 14.27 22.03 -9.54
N PHE A 252 13.80 21.32 -10.57
CA PHE A 252 12.53 20.58 -10.50
C PHE A 252 12.51 19.59 -9.34
N LYS A 253 13.58 18.78 -9.17
CA LYS A 253 13.64 17.71 -8.16
C LYS A 253 13.65 18.25 -6.73
N THR A 254 14.44 19.29 -6.47
CA THR A 254 14.55 19.91 -5.14
C THR A 254 13.27 20.63 -4.74
N MET A 255 12.66 21.38 -5.67
CA MET A 255 11.38 22.04 -5.44
C MET A 255 10.23 21.02 -5.28
N HIS A 256 10.21 19.96 -6.08
CA HIS A 256 9.22 18.89 -5.94
C HIS A 256 9.29 18.23 -4.55
N ASN A 257 10.50 17.89 -4.09
CA ASN A 257 10.70 17.31 -2.76
C ASN A 257 10.30 18.28 -1.64
N PHE A 258 10.58 19.59 -1.82
CA PHE A 258 10.15 20.62 -0.88
C PHE A 258 8.62 20.71 -0.78
N LEU A 259 7.92 20.82 -1.91
CA LEU A 259 6.46 20.91 -1.92
C LEU A 259 5.81 19.63 -1.37
N ARG A 260 6.40 18.46 -1.63
CA ARG A 260 5.96 17.18 -1.04
C ARG A 260 6.17 17.13 0.48
N ALA A 261 7.22 17.76 1.01
CA ALA A 261 7.42 17.88 2.45
C ALA A 261 6.43 18.86 3.10
N VAL A 262 6.11 19.97 2.44
CA VAL A 262 5.14 20.98 2.91
C VAL A 262 3.73 20.40 2.93
N GLN A 263 3.34 19.70 1.86
CA GLN A 263 2.01 19.12 1.72
C GLN A 263 2.10 17.64 1.32
N PRO A 264 2.41 16.76 2.29
CA PRO A 264 2.57 15.33 2.04
C PRO A 264 1.23 14.67 1.71
N GLU A 265 1.28 13.66 0.84
CA GLU A 265 0.15 12.76 0.61
C GLU A 265 0.06 11.71 1.71
N ALA A 266 -1.11 11.07 1.85
CA ALA A 266 -1.27 9.95 2.78
C ALA A 266 -0.28 8.81 2.49
N ASN A 267 0.06 8.60 1.22
CA ASN A 267 1.08 7.64 0.80
C ASN A 267 2.48 8.03 1.32
N ASP A 268 2.81 9.32 1.35
CA ASP A 268 4.11 9.81 1.81
C ASP A 268 4.27 9.61 3.30
N ALA A 269 3.22 9.93 4.05
CA ALA A 269 3.15 9.71 5.49
C ALA A 269 3.24 8.20 5.81
N LEU A 270 2.59 7.34 5.02
CA LEU A 270 2.69 5.90 5.14
C LEU A 270 4.13 5.43 4.90
N LEU A 271 4.79 5.90 3.83
CA LEU A 271 6.18 5.53 3.53
C LEU A 271 7.16 5.97 4.63
N VAL A 272 7.01 7.18 5.17
CA VAL A 272 7.83 7.66 6.29
C VAL A 272 7.58 6.82 7.55
N SER A 273 6.31 6.51 7.86
CA SER A 273 5.98 5.66 9.00
C SER A 273 6.50 4.24 8.84
N LEU A 274 6.51 3.71 7.61
CA LEU A 274 7.07 2.41 7.28
C LEU A 274 8.58 2.40 7.46
N ALA A 275 9.29 3.42 6.97
CA ALA A 275 10.73 3.54 7.16
C ALA A 275 11.11 3.66 8.65
N LEU A 276 10.36 4.44 9.43
CA LEU A 276 10.57 4.56 10.87
C LEU A 276 10.29 3.23 11.60
N CYS A 277 9.19 2.56 11.24
CA CYS A 277 8.82 1.27 11.81
C CYS A 277 9.85 0.19 11.46
N GLN A 278 10.37 0.18 10.24
CA GLN A 278 11.44 -0.71 9.81
C GLN A 278 12.74 -0.45 10.59
N LEU A 279 13.12 0.81 10.80
CA LEU A 279 14.29 1.16 11.61
C LEU A 279 14.16 0.61 13.03
N LEU A 280 13.01 0.83 13.68
CA LEU A 280 12.73 0.32 15.02
C LEU A 280 12.68 -1.22 15.06
N ALA A 281 12.07 -1.84 14.06
CA ALA A 281 11.99 -3.29 13.95
C ALA A 281 13.37 -3.92 13.75
N VAL A 282 14.26 -3.29 12.99
CA VAL A 282 15.63 -3.75 12.78
C VAL A 282 16.46 -3.59 14.05
N LEU A 283 16.35 -2.46 14.75
CA LEU A 283 16.99 -2.27 16.06
C LEU A 283 16.55 -3.34 17.07
N ARG A 284 15.26 -3.69 17.07
CA ARG A 284 14.71 -4.74 17.95
C ARG A 284 15.00 -6.16 17.46
N ALA A 285 15.19 -6.37 16.16
CA ALA A 285 15.62 -7.64 15.60
C ALA A 285 17.10 -7.89 15.89
N ALA A 286 17.94 -6.86 15.91
CA ALA A 286 19.36 -6.97 16.23
C ALA A 286 19.63 -7.52 17.65
N THR A 287 18.65 -7.44 18.55
CA THR A 287 18.75 -8.01 19.91
C THR A 287 18.41 -9.49 19.99
N LYS A 288 17.85 -10.08 18.92
CA LYS A 288 17.45 -11.48 18.88
C LYS A 288 18.56 -12.37 18.32
N ARG A 289 18.78 -13.52 18.96
CA ARG A 289 19.79 -14.50 18.56
C ARG A 289 19.39 -15.35 17.35
N SER A 290 18.08 -15.49 17.04
CA SER A 290 17.59 -16.35 15.97
C SER A 290 17.09 -15.56 14.75
N LEU A 291 17.51 -15.96 13.55
CA LEU A 291 17.08 -15.35 12.28
C LEU A 291 15.57 -15.41 12.09
N LEU A 292 14.92 -16.51 12.47
CA LEU A 292 13.46 -16.65 12.44
C LEU A 292 12.78 -15.68 13.40
N GLY A 293 13.37 -15.46 14.59
CA GLY A 293 12.89 -14.50 15.57
C GLY A 293 12.97 -13.05 15.06
N CYS A 294 14.00 -12.72 14.27
CA CYS A 294 14.19 -11.44 13.61
C CYS A 294 13.15 -11.21 12.51
N LEU A 295 12.93 -12.21 11.66
CA LEU A 295 11.94 -12.13 10.57
C LEU A 295 10.53 -11.98 11.12
N LEU A 296 10.16 -12.74 12.15
CA LEU A 296 8.86 -12.63 12.80
C LEU A 296 8.66 -11.27 13.48
N THR A 297 9.71 -10.67 14.05
CA THR A 297 9.59 -9.30 14.59
C THR A 297 9.34 -8.28 13.50
N ILE A 298 10.09 -8.33 12.39
CA ILE A 298 9.92 -7.38 11.30
C ILE A 298 8.51 -7.53 10.70
N LEU A 299 8.05 -8.77 10.51
CA LEU A 299 6.69 -9.05 10.03
C LEU A 299 5.62 -8.52 11.00
N ALA A 300 5.76 -8.78 12.29
CA ALA A 300 4.78 -8.32 13.29
C ALA A 300 4.68 -6.78 13.35
N HIS A 301 5.82 -6.06 13.25
CA HIS A 301 5.81 -4.59 13.25
C HIS A 301 5.19 -4.03 11.96
N ASN A 302 5.51 -4.62 10.80
CA ASN A 302 4.89 -4.22 9.53
C ASN A 302 3.37 -4.47 9.53
N LEU A 303 2.91 -5.61 10.07
CA LEU A 303 1.48 -5.91 10.20
C LEU A 303 0.78 -4.97 11.19
N ALA A 304 1.42 -4.67 12.33
CA ALA A 304 0.90 -3.70 13.30
C ALA A 304 0.79 -2.29 12.69
N LEU A 305 1.78 -1.87 11.91
CA LEU A 305 1.75 -0.60 11.20
C LEU A 305 0.61 -0.55 10.17
N LEU A 306 0.43 -1.61 9.39
CA LEU A 306 -0.67 -1.70 8.42
C LEU A 306 -2.03 -1.65 9.12
N ALA A 307 -2.20 -2.38 10.22
CA ALA A 307 -3.43 -2.34 11.02
C ALA A 307 -3.71 -0.94 11.59
N ALA A 308 -2.67 -0.26 12.10
CA ALA A 308 -2.78 1.12 12.59
C ALA A 308 -3.16 2.10 11.46
N TRP A 309 -2.58 1.95 10.26
CA TRP A 309 -2.93 2.79 9.11
C TRP A 309 -4.33 2.54 8.59
N LEU A 310 -4.80 1.28 8.58
CA LEU A 310 -6.20 0.98 8.27
C LEU A 310 -7.13 1.69 9.27
N ALA A 311 -6.82 1.67 10.56
CA ALA A 311 -7.58 2.41 11.57
C ALA A 311 -7.56 3.93 11.30
N ILE A 312 -6.38 4.53 11.05
CA ILE A 312 -6.24 5.96 10.75
C ILE A 312 -7.05 6.35 9.50
N LEU A 313 -6.99 5.55 8.43
CA LEU A 313 -7.73 5.82 7.18
C LEU A 313 -9.24 5.67 7.35
N THR A 314 -9.70 4.75 8.22
CA THR A 314 -11.13 4.64 8.55
C THR A 314 -11.60 5.85 9.37
N LEU A 315 -10.80 6.31 10.34
CA LEU A 315 -11.10 7.50 11.14
C LEU A 315 -11.08 8.78 10.30
N SER A 316 -10.17 8.89 9.32
CA SER A 316 -10.08 10.05 8.44
C SER A 316 -11.23 10.16 7.44
N ARG A 317 -12.09 9.14 7.31
CA ARG A 317 -13.32 9.21 6.50
C ARG A 317 -14.53 9.72 7.28
N VAL A 318 -14.44 9.80 8.60
CA VAL A 318 -15.52 10.31 9.44
C VAL A 318 -15.50 11.84 9.39
N PRO A 319 -16.56 12.51 8.88
CA PRO A 319 -16.53 13.94 8.57
C PRO A 319 -16.23 14.84 9.77
N PHE A 320 -16.62 14.45 10.98
CA PHE A 320 -16.36 15.20 12.21
C PHE A 320 -14.90 15.13 12.69
N VAL A 321 -14.19 14.05 12.35
CA VAL A 321 -12.78 13.82 12.75
C VAL A 321 -11.82 14.21 11.63
N ALA A 322 -12.27 14.12 10.38
CA ALA A 322 -11.44 14.34 9.20
C ALA A 322 -10.88 15.76 9.10
N SER A 323 -11.70 16.80 9.34
CA SER A 323 -11.24 18.19 9.23
C SER A 323 -10.15 18.55 10.26
N PRO A 324 -10.33 18.37 11.59
CA PRO A 324 -9.31 18.76 12.55
C PRO A 324 -8.05 17.89 12.44
N PHE A 325 -8.20 16.60 12.14
CA PHE A 325 -7.05 15.69 12.00
C PHE A 325 -6.19 16.03 10.79
N THR A 326 -6.81 16.29 9.63
CA THR A 326 -6.07 16.61 8.41
C THR A 326 -5.42 17.99 8.46
N GLU A 327 -6.08 18.96 9.11
CA GLU A 327 -5.52 20.28 9.36
C GLU A 327 -4.36 20.23 10.35
N ALA A 328 -4.49 19.51 11.47
CA ALA A 328 -3.42 19.35 12.45
C ALA A 328 -2.21 18.65 11.83
N PHE A 329 -2.43 17.55 11.09
CA PHE A 329 -1.37 16.84 10.38
C PHE A 329 -0.66 17.75 9.37
N SER A 330 -1.42 18.49 8.55
CA SER A 330 -0.87 19.43 7.57
C SER A 330 -0.13 20.60 8.25
N CYS A 331 -0.58 21.04 9.43
CA CYS A 331 0.08 22.08 10.20
C CYS A 331 1.45 21.60 10.71
N VAL A 332 1.50 20.40 11.31
CA VAL A 332 2.74 19.80 11.81
C VAL A 332 3.71 19.52 10.67
N SER A 333 3.23 18.99 9.54
CA SER A 333 4.10 18.75 8.37
C SER A 333 4.72 20.03 7.84
N ARG A 334 3.94 21.11 7.73
CA ARG A 334 4.43 22.43 7.32
C ARG A 334 5.42 23.00 8.31
N TRP A 335 5.12 22.95 9.61
CA TRP A 335 6.03 23.43 10.64
C TRP A 335 7.37 22.70 10.59
N MET A 336 7.35 21.38 10.48
CA MET A 336 8.55 20.56 10.31
C MET A 336 9.31 20.91 9.02
N ALA A 337 8.62 21.01 7.88
CA ALA A 337 9.25 21.25 6.58
C ALA A 337 9.87 22.66 6.44
N LEU A 338 9.24 23.66 7.05
CA LEU A 338 9.68 25.07 7.01
C LEU A 338 10.70 25.41 8.10
N SER A 339 10.84 24.55 9.11
CA SER A 339 11.83 24.72 10.17
C SER A 339 13.28 24.53 9.67
N LYS A 340 14.25 25.10 10.40
CA LYS A 340 15.69 24.90 10.16
C LYS A 340 16.12 23.42 10.11
N PRO A 341 15.69 22.53 11.02
CA PRO A 341 16.02 21.11 10.88
C PRO A 341 15.36 20.46 9.65
N GLY A 342 14.20 20.94 9.22
CA GLY A 342 13.57 20.53 7.95
C GLY A 342 14.43 20.88 6.72
N LEU A 343 15.13 22.02 6.73
CA LEU A 343 16.12 22.35 5.69
C LEU A 343 17.27 21.34 5.65
N TRP A 344 17.85 20.99 6.81
CA TRP A 344 18.94 20.01 6.89
C TRP A 344 18.49 18.63 6.43
N LEU A 345 17.31 18.18 6.87
CA LEU A 345 16.76 16.89 6.46
C LEU A 345 16.56 16.82 4.93
N ARG A 346 16.10 17.91 4.30
CA ARG A 346 15.96 17.99 2.84
C ARG A 346 17.31 17.99 2.11
N ALA A 347 18.30 18.69 2.65
CA ALA A 347 19.66 18.68 2.12
C ALA A 347 20.27 17.27 2.17
N ASP A 348 20.14 16.60 3.32
CA ASP A 348 20.58 15.21 3.50
C ASP A 348 19.84 14.26 2.57
N GLN A 349 18.51 14.39 2.42
CA GLN A 349 17.73 13.59 1.49
C GLN A 349 18.21 13.74 0.04
N ASN A 350 18.52 14.97 -0.40
CA ASN A 350 19.04 15.21 -1.74
C ASN A 350 20.44 14.63 -1.94
N LEU A 351 21.30 14.71 -0.91
CA LEU A 351 22.63 14.09 -0.91
C LEU A 351 22.54 12.56 -0.98
N LEU A 352 21.67 11.96 -0.16
CA LEU A 352 21.41 10.52 -0.11
C LEU A 352 20.84 10.00 -1.43
N ALA A 353 19.94 10.76 -2.06
CA ALA A 353 19.38 10.41 -3.37
C ALA A 353 20.43 10.42 -4.49
N ARG A 354 21.54 11.16 -4.31
CA ARG A 354 22.67 11.17 -5.26
C ARG A 354 23.62 9.99 -5.05
N TYR A 355 23.75 9.52 -3.80
CA TYR A 355 24.68 8.45 -3.42
C TYR A 355 23.98 7.32 -2.64
N PRO A 356 23.08 6.54 -3.28
CA PRO A 356 22.34 5.49 -2.59
C PRO A 356 23.24 4.37 -2.03
N LYS A 357 24.40 4.15 -2.66
CA LYS A 357 25.40 3.17 -2.19
C LYS A 357 26.01 3.57 -0.84
N VAL A 358 26.24 4.87 -0.63
CA VAL A 358 26.82 5.38 0.62
C VAL A 358 25.84 5.16 1.78
N LEU A 359 24.54 5.39 1.55
CA LEU A 359 23.49 5.08 2.53
C LEU A 359 23.44 3.60 2.89
N LEU A 360 23.52 2.72 1.89
CA LEU A 360 23.51 1.27 2.14
C LEU A 360 24.73 0.86 2.96
N CYS A 361 25.90 1.41 2.66
CA CYS A 361 27.14 1.16 3.41
C CYS A 361 27.06 1.69 4.85
N THR A 362 26.58 2.91 5.08
CA THR A 362 26.46 3.46 6.44
C THR A 362 25.41 2.72 7.26
N LEU A 363 24.29 2.30 6.65
CA LEU A 363 23.29 1.48 7.30
C LEU A 363 23.86 0.10 7.67
N LEU A 364 24.58 -0.57 6.75
CA LEU A 364 25.23 -1.85 7.02
C LEU A 364 26.26 -1.73 8.14
N LEU A 365 27.10 -0.70 8.12
CA LEU A 365 28.08 -0.43 9.18
C LEU A 365 27.40 -0.15 10.52
N PHE A 366 26.30 0.62 10.53
CA PHE A 366 25.50 0.85 11.74
C PHE A 366 24.90 -0.44 12.28
N LEU A 367 24.34 -1.29 11.42
CA LEU A 367 23.77 -2.58 11.84
C LEU A 367 24.83 -3.55 12.33
N LEU A 368 26.03 -3.54 11.74
CA LEU A 368 27.17 -4.32 12.19
C LEU A 368 27.72 -3.80 13.53
N ALA A 369 27.81 -2.48 13.71
CA ALA A 369 28.23 -1.86 14.97
C ALA A 369 27.22 -2.15 16.09
N VAL A 370 25.92 -2.01 15.82
CA VAL A 370 24.86 -2.39 16.76
C VAL A 370 24.94 -3.87 17.09
N ARG A 371 25.10 -4.75 16.09
CA ARG A 371 25.27 -6.20 16.31
C ARG A 371 26.52 -6.51 17.15
N GLN A 372 27.63 -5.81 16.93
CA GLN A 372 28.86 -5.99 17.71
C GLN A 372 28.68 -5.51 19.16
N CYS A 373 28.09 -4.34 19.39
CA CYS A 373 27.77 -3.85 20.73
C CYS A 373 26.76 -4.75 21.48
N PHE A 374 25.90 -5.49 20.77
CA PHE A 374 24.98 -6.47 21.36
C PHE A 374 25.60 -7.87 21.57
N LEU A 375 26.70 -8.19 20.89
CA LEU A 375 27.44 -9.45 21.05
C LEU A 375 28.50 -9.39 22.15
N GLU A 376 28.95 -8.19 22.53
CA GLU A 376 29.72 -8.01 23.76
C GLU A 376 28.77 -8.21 24.95
N GLU A 377 28.97 -9.30 25.70
CA GLU A 377 28.28 -9.52 26.97
C GLU A 377 28.48 -8.31 27.87
N PRO A 378 27.44 -7.84 28.58
CA PRO A 378 27.62 -6.74 29.52
C PRO A 378 28.56 -7.24 30.62
N SER A 379 29.79 -6.71 30.63
CA SER A 379 30.60 -6.75 31.84
C SER A 379 29.80 -6.09 32.95
N GLU A 380 29.77 -6.77 34.10
CA GLU A 380 29.00 -6.40 35.28
C GLU A 380 29.23 -4.93 35.65
N GLY A 381 28.30 -4.03 35.28
CA GLY A 381 28.37 -2.62 35.67
C GLY A 381 27.67 -1.61 34.76
N GLY A 382 27.41 -1.91 33.49
CA GLY A 382 26.89 -0.94 32.52
C GLY A 382 25.37 -0.88 32.31
N GLY A 383 24.56 -1.39 33.25
CA GLY A 383 23.16 -1.77 33.01
C GLY A 383 22.09 -0.65 32.92
N TYR A 384 22.44 0.62 33.18
CA TYR A 384 21.42 1.66 33.35
C TYR A 384 21.02 2.38 32.04
N GLY A 385 21.90 2.49 31.05
CA GLY A 385 21.60 3.21 29.80
C GLY A 385 20.73 2.42 28.80
N TRP A 386 20.90 1.10 28.73
CA TRP A 386 20.31 0.26 27.68
C TRP A 386 18.90 -0.24 28.01
N ARG A 387 18.57 -0.36 29.30
CA ARG A 387 17.18 -0.64 29.74
C ARG A 387 16.25 0.53 29.42
N PHE A 388 16.73 1.77 29.45
CA PHE A 388 15.96 2.97 29.15
C PHE A 388 15.51 3.04 27.67
N LEU A 389 16.40 2.72 26.73
CA LEU A 389 16.06 2.64 25.29
C LEU A 389 15.05 1.52 24.99
N SER A 390 15.12 0.39 25.70
CA SER A 390 14.16 -0.71 25.53
C SER A 390 12.75 -0.38 26.05
N GLN A 391 12.64 0.58 26.97
CA GLN A 391 11.38 1.07 27.56
C GLN A 391 10.72 2.19 26.74
N LEU A 392 11.48 2.90 25.91
CA LEU A 392 10.99 3.96 25.03
C LEU A 392 10.29 3.45 23.76
N LEU A 393 10.43 2.17 23.40
CA LEU A 393 9.69 1.55 22.30
C LEU A 393 8.39 0.93 22.85
N PRO A 394 7.19 1.48 22.55
CA PRO A 394 5.94 0.86 22.96
C PRO A 394 5.87 -0.54 22.36
N SER A 395 5.81 -1.54 23.23
CA SER A 395 5.56 -2.91 22.81
C SER A 395 4.08 -3.00 22.44
N PRO A 396 3.69 -3.49 21.24
CA PRO A 396 2.29 -3.80 20.94
C PRO A 396 1.76 -5.01 21.73
N THR A 397 2.50 -5.46 22.75
CA THR A 397 2.17 -6.60 23.60
C THR A 397 1.73 -6.12 24.98
N ILE A 398 0.63 -5.36 25.05
CA ILE A 398 -0.21 -5.45 26.25
C ILE A 398 -1.21 -6.56 25.95
N THR A 399 -0.81 -7.80 26.26
CA THR A 399 -1.71 -8.92 26.61
C THR A 399 -1.01 -10.25 26.91
N LEU A 400 0.32 -10.39 26.90
CA LEU A 400 0.92 -11.72 27.11
C LEU A 400 2.23 -11.78 27.92
N THR A 401 2.51 -10.80 28.77
CA THR A 401 3.65 -10.89 29.70
C THR A 401 3.31 -10.28 31.05
N SER A 402 2.44 -10.95 31.78
CA SER A 402 2.48 -10.97 33.24
C SER A 402 2.65 -12.43 33.63
N LEU A 403 3.34 -12.67 34.74
CA LEU A 403 3.71 -13.94 35.38
C LEU A 403 5.17 -14.35 35.18
N ARG A 404 6.02 -13.66 35.96
CA ARG A 404 7.14 -14.32 36.63
C ARG A 404 6.56 -15.00 37.88
N PRO A 405 7.00 -16.21 38.23
CA PRO A 405 7.63 -16.31 39.55
C PRO A 405 8.94 -17.13 39.51
N GLU A 406 9.84 -16.72 40.39
CA GLU A 406 10.94 -17.53 40.89
C GLU A 406 10.39 -18.69 41.72
N SER A 407 10.89 -19.90 41.42
CA SER A 407 11.28 -21.03 42.30
C SER A 407 10.54 -21.17 43.65
N GLU A 408 10.01 -22.31 44.06
CA GLU A 408 10.55 -23.67 44.03
C GLU A 408 9.44 -24.74 44.14
N ASP A 409 9.75 -25.92 43.60
CA ASP A 409 9.34 -27.25 44.02
C ASP A 409 8.03 -27.97 43.55
N GLU A 410 8.31 -29.20 43.12
CA GLU A 410 7.48 -30.42 42.95
C GLU A 410 6.63 -30.65 41.67
N ARG A 411 7.22 -31.50 40.80
CA ARG A 411 6.59 -32.54 39.94
C ARG A 411 5.28 -32.18 39.21
N ALA A 412 5.44 -31.62 38.01
CA ALA A 412 4.55 -31.83 36.86
C ALA A 412 5.41 -31.85 35.59
N PRO A 413 5.03 -32.57 34.50
CA PRO A 413 5.77 -32.49 33.24
C PRO A 413 5.71 -31.05 32.72
N ASN A 414 6.85 -30.55 32.20
CA ASN A 414 7.01 -29.15 31.79
C ASN A 414 5.94 -28.73 30.77
N PRO A 415 5.25 -27.58 30.95
CA PRO A 415 4.29 -27.07 29.97
C PRO A 415 4.96 -26.73 28.63
N GLU A 416 6.28 -26.55 28.64
CA GLU A 416 7.14 -26.29 27.49
C GLU A 416 7.35 -27.53 26.62
N GLU A 417 7.51 -28.73 27.22
CA GLU A 417 7.56 -29.98 26.45
C GLU A 417 6.19 -30.32 25.85
N LEU A 418 5.10 -29.98 26.55
CA LEU A 418 3.73 -30.18 26.06
C LEU A 418 3.38 -29.19 24.91
N LEU A 419 3.94 -27.97 24.95
CA LEU A 419 3.87 -26.99 23.87
C LEU A 419 4.77 -27.38 22.68
N VAL A 420 5.99 -27.87 22.91
CA VAL A 420 6.87 -28.37 21.86
C VAL A 420 6.26 -29.62 21.21
N GLN A 421 5.64 -30.52 21.96
CA GLN A 421 4.96 -31.70 21.41
C GLN A 421 3.67 -31.34 20.64
N ARG A 422 3.01 -30.23 21.00
CA ARG A 422 1.87 -29.66 20.24
C ARG A 422 2.27 -28.81 19.03
N LEU A 423 3.47 -28.23 19.04
CA LEU A 423 4.03 -27.43 17.93
C LEU A 423 4.88 -28.26 16.95
N ALA A 424 5.40 -29.42 17.37
CA ALA A 424 6.27 -30.30 16.58
C ALA A 424 5.49 -31.28 15.67
N VAL A 425 4.15 -31.22 15.65
CA VAL A 425 3.36 -31.92 14.63
C VAL A 425 2.94 -30.90 13.57
N PRO A 426 3.50 -30.94 12.34
CA PRO A 426 3.02 -30.12 11.24
C PRO A 426 1.67 -30.67 10.78
N GLY A 427 0.61 -30.35 11.52
CA GLY A 427 -0.75 -30.84 11.24
C GLY A 427 -1.83 -29.76 11.30
N LEU A 428 -1.50 -28.54 11.74
CA LEU A 428 -2.51 -27.54 12.13
C LEU A 428 -3.06 -26.65 10.99
N TRP A 429 -2.66 -26.86 9.74
CA TRP A 429 -3.09 -25.99 8.62
C TRP A 429 -3.63 -26.74 7.39
N LEU A 430 -3.88 -28.06 7.49
CA LEU A 430 -4.46 -28.85 6.39
C LEU A 430 -5.50 -29.89 6.84
N THR A 431 -6.06 -29.78 8.04
CA THR A 431 -7.18 -30.64 8.46
C THR A 431 -8.49 -29.85 8.38
N PRO A 432 -9.49 -30.30 7.59
CA PRO A 432 -10.76 -29.60 7.50
C PRO A 432 -11.46 -29.69 8.86
N LEU A 433 -11.66 -28.54 9.50
CA LEU A 433 -12.61 -28.39 10.59
C LEU A 433 -13.94 -29.01 10.13
N VAL A 434 -14.38 -30.06 10.82
CA VAL A 434 -15.69 -30.64 10.57
C VAL A 434 -16.71 -29.53 10.87
N SER A 435 -17.31 -28.96 9.83
CA SER A 435 -18.24 -27.85 9.99
C SER A 435 -19.37 -28.26 10.92
N ALA A 436 -19.82 -27.35 11.80
CA ALA A 436 -20.96 -27.60 12.68
C ALA A 436 -22.22 -28.03 11.88
N ASP A 437 -22.29 -27.65 10.60
CA ASP A 437 -23.32 -28.07 9.66
C ASP A 437 -23.24 -29.56 9.31
N TYR A 438 -22.03 -30.14 9.19
CA TYR A 438 -21.86 -31.57 8.91
C TYR A 438 -22.42 -32.44 10.03
N LEU A 439 -22.20 -32.08 11.30
CA LEU A 439 -22.71 -32.86 12.43
C LEU A 439 -24.24 -32.99 12.42
N ARG A 440 -24.93 -31.96 11.91
CA ARG A 440 -26.39 -31.97 11.76
C ARG A 440 -26.87 -32.95 10.68
N THR A 441 -26.04 -33.22 9.67
CA THR A 441 -26.35 -34.10 8.53
C THR A 441 -26.12 -35.59 8.79
N LEU A 442 -25.53 -35.97 9.94
CA LEU A 442 -25.30 -37.37 10.27
C LEU A 442 -26.63 -38.12 10.51
N ALA A 443 -26.70 -39.35 10.03
CA ALA A 443 -27.89 -40.19 10.13
C ALA A 443 -28.11 -40.60 11.59
N ARG A 444 -29.32 -40.35 12.10
CA ARG A 444 -29.74 -40.64 13.46
C ARG A 444 -30.97 -41.53 13.44
N TRP A 445 -30.97 -42.57 14.27
CA TRP A 445 -32.09 -43.49 14.40
C TRP A 445 -32.15 -44.05 15.82
N ARG A 446 -33.30 -44.61 16.22
CA ARG A 446 -33.45 -45.30 17.49
C ARG A 446 -33.15 -46.79 17.35
N HIS A 447 -32.40 -47.35 18.30
CA HIS A 447 -32.11 -48.78 18.33
C HIS A 447 -33.38 -49.59 18.62
N ARG A 448 -33.72 -50.51 17.71
CA ARG A 448 -34.78 -51.51 17.91
C ARG A 448 -34.14 -52.84 18.23
N THR A 449 -34.41 -53.40 19.41
CA THR A 449 -34.03 -54.78 19.70
C THR A 449 -34.88 -55.72 18.85
N THR A 450 -34.24 -56.60 18.08
CA THR A 450 -34.89 -57.87 17.71
C THR A 450 -34.79 -58.78 18.92
N PRO A 451 -35.83 -59.57 19.25
CA PRO A 451 -35.74 -60.52 20.36
C PRO A 451 -34.58 -61.50 20.08
N ASP A 452 -33.62 -61.50 21.01
CA ASP A 452 -32.40 -62.29 20.99
C ASP A 452 -32.78 -63.77 21.21
N ILE A 453 -33.01 -64.55 20.13
CA ILE A 453 -33.08 -66.02 20.24
C ILE A 453 -31.63 -66.52 20.35
N LYS A 454 -31.06 -66.41 21.55
CA LYS A 454 -29.84 -67.14 21.89
C LYS A 454 -30.20 -68.59 22.22
N ARG A 455 -29.69 -69.48 21.36
CA ARG A 455 -29.13 -70.81 21.64
C ARG A 455 -29.59 -71.49 22.93
N ASP A 456 -30.46 -72.49 22.80
CA ASP A 456 -30.16 -73.85 23.23
C ASP A 456 -30.98 -74.89 22.42
N PRO A 457 -30.51 -76.14 22.30
CA PRO A 457 -30.82 -77.04 21.20
C PRO A 457 -32.09 -77.84 21.45
N MET A 458 -32.72 -78.29 20.36
CA MET A 458 -33.82 -79.27 20.31
C MET A 458 -35.22 -78.67 20.06
N SER A 459 -35.43 -78.23 18.83
CA SER A 459 -36.71 -78.39 18.13
C SER A 459 -36.50 -78.22 16.62
N ARG A 460 -35.68 -79.12 16.06
CA ARG A 460 -35.56 -79.35 14.61
C ARG A 460 -36.79 -80.02 13.98
N ALA A 461 -37.92 -80.06 14.68
CA ALA A 461 -39.07 -80.89 14.30
C ALA A 461 -40.42 -80.14 14.28
N LEU A 462 -40.45 -78.81 14.36
CA LEU A 462 -41.73 -78.05 14.44
C LEU A 462 -41.83 -76.84 13.50
N ILE A 463 -40.89 -76.66 12.56
CA ILE A 463 -40.93 -75.55 11.59
C ILE A 463 -41.31 -76.02 10.17
N GLU A 464 -41.62 -77.30 9.97
CA GLU A 464 -42.09 -77.81 8.67
C GLU A 464 -43.62 -77.77 8.50
N GLU A 465 -44.38 -77.28 9.49
CA GLU A 465 -45.85 -77.43 9.49
C GLU A 465 -46.67 -76.13 9.62
N VAL A 466 -46.05 -74.95 9.47
CA VAL A 466 -46.81 -73.68 9.48
C VAL A 466 -46.42 -72.79 8.28
N MET A 467 -46.50 -73.36 7.08
CA MET A 467 -46.83 -72.58 5.88
C MET A 467 -48.36 -72.55 5.69
N ARG A 468 -49.00 -71.43 6.03
CA ARG A 468 -50.17 -70.91 5.28
C ARG A 468 -50.42 -69.44 5.63
N PRO A 469 -50.91 -68.61 4.67
CA PRO A 469 -51.03 -67.18 4.85
C PRO A 469 -52.36 -66.82 5.53
N GLY A 470 -52.32 -65.90 6.49
CA GLY A 470 -53.51 -65.47 7.23
C GLY A 470 -53.27 -64.17 8.00
N LYS A 471 -53.67 -63.07 7.37
CA LYS A 471 -54.45 -61.93 7.88
C LYS A 471 -54.19 -61.38 9.31
N ASP A 472 -53.71 -60.15 9.31
CA ASP A 472 -53.98 -58.99 10.18
C ASP A 472 -54.09 -59.18 11.70
N THR A 473 -53.14 -58.60 12.45
CA THR A 473 -53.43 -57.81 13.66
C THR A 473 -52.31 -56.80 13.87
N GLU A 474 -52.71 -55.53 13.85
CA GLU A 474 -51.90 -54.33 13.99
C GLU A 474 -51.34 -54.21 15.41
N ALA A 475 -50.06 -53.85 15.52
CA ALA A 475 -49.51 -53.19 16.70
C ALA A 475 -48.82 -51.91 16.22
N GLU A 476 -49.42 -50.80 16.60
CA GLU A 476 -49.09 -49.42 16.25
C GLU A 476 -47.60 -49.10 16.46
N SER A 477 -46.92 -48.69 15.39
CA SER A 477 -45.71 -47.87 15.51
C SER A 477 -45.76 -46.81 14.42
N SER A 478 -45.91 -45.55 14.85
CA SER A 478 -45.83 -44.32 14.06
C SER A 478 -44.83 -44.42 12.90
N GLU A 479 -45.31 -44.17 11.69
CA GLU A 479 -44.62 -44.40 10.41
C GLU A 479 -43.48 -43.42 10.06
N ASP A 480 -43.00 -42.61 11.01
CA ASP A 480 -42.04 -41.52 10.71
C ASP A 480 -40.63 -41.67 11.31
N ASP A 481 -40.27 -42.80 11.95
CA ASP A 481 -38.92 -42.96 12.53
C ASP A 481 -37.95 -43.64 11.54
N PRO A 482 -36.91 -42.95 11.04
CA PRO A 482 -36.01 -43.50 10.03
C PRO A 482 -35.23 -44.69 10.61
N GLY A 483 -35.34 -45.85 9.95
CA GLY A 483 -34.52 -47.02 10.26
C GLY A 483 -33.02 -46.78 9.98
N PRO A 484 -32.12 -47.71 10.39
CA PRO A 484 -30.70 -47.55 10.16
C PRO A 484 -30.40 -47.36 8.66
N PRO A 485 -29.50 -46.43 8.29
CA PRO A 485 -29.19 -46.15 6.89
C PRO A 485 -28.61 -47.39 6.19
N ARG A 486 -28.94 -47.57 4.91
CA ARG A 486 -28.41 -48.66 4.08
C ARG A 486 -26.87 -48.57 4.06
N GLY A 487 -26.18 -49.54 4.67
CA GLY A 487 -24.72 -49.57 4.82
C GLY A 487 -24.19 -49.37 6.26
N ALA A 488 -25.07 -49.21 7.25
CA ALA A 488 -24.67 -49.27 8.67
C ALA A 488 -24.26 -50.69 9.07
N LEU A 489 -23.09 -50.82 9.69
CA LEU A 489 -22.59 -52.06 10.30
C LEU A 489 -23.40 -52.34 11.56
N LYS A 490 -23.87 -53.58 11.70
CA LYS A 490 -24.57 -54.03 12.91
C LYS A 490 -23.56 -54.14 14.05
N ALA A 491 -23.61 -53.21 15.00
CA ALA A 491 -22.88 -53.28 16.26
C ALA A 491 -23.89 -53.43 17.40
N ALA A 492 -23.56 -54.25 18.40
CA ALA A 492 -24.40 -54.46 19.58
C ALA A 492 -24.03 -53.52 20.75
N GLU A 493 -22.86 -52.89 20.68
CA GLU A 493 -22.26 -52.09 21.76
C GLU A 493 -21.60 -50.83 21.21
N CYS A 494 -21.54 -49.78 22.01
CA CYS A 494 -20.89 -48.51 21.68
C CYS A 494 -19.39 -48.58 21.98
N ALA A 495 -18.51 -48.45 20.98
CA ALA A 495 -17.06 -48.55 21.22
C ALA A 495 -16.45 -47.34 21.99
N ILE A 496 -17.24 -46.32 22.35
CA ILE A 496 -16.78 -45.16 23.12
C ILE A 496 -17.05 -45.35 24.62
N CYS A 497 -18.28 -45.75 24.99
CA CYS A 497 -18.63 -46.01 26.39
C CYS A 497 -18.58 -47.49 26.78
N LEU A 498 -18.41 -48.39 25.81
CA LEU A 498 -18.39 -49.85 25.98
C LEU A 498 -19.71 -50.44 26.51
N GLU A 499 -20.82 -49.69 26.42
CA GLU A 499 -22.15 -50.13 26.84
C GLU A 499 -22.95 -50.72 25.67
N SER A 500 -23.77 -51.74 25.95
CA SER A 500 -24.69 -52.34 24.98
C SER A 500 -25.86 -51.41 24.62
N TYR A 501 -26.33 -51.50 23.38
CA TYR A 501 -27.45 -50.66 22.91
C TYR A 501 -28.79 -51.11 23.49
N VAL A 502 -29.38 -50.26 24.33
CA VAL A 502 -30.71 -50.47 24.91
C VAL A 502 -31.82 -50.09 23.92
N LYS A 503 -33.00 -50.72 23.99
CA LYS A 503 -34.17 -50.37 23.17
C LYS A 503 -34.50 -48.87 23.32
N GLY A 504 -34.58 -48.15 22.20
CA GLY A 504 -34.91 -46.72 22.18
C GLY A 504 -33.71 -45.78 22.28
N SER A 505 -32.48 -46.27 22.43
CA SER A 505 -31.27 -45.44 22.43
C SER A 505 -31.07 -44.75 21.09
N LEU A 506 -30.68 -43.46 21.13
CA LEU A 506 -30.39 -42.66 19.93
C LEU A 506 -28.97 -42.98 19.44
N LEU A 507 -28.91 -43.53 18.24
CA LEU A 507 -27.68 -43.88 17.56
C LEU A 507 -27.38 -42.89 16.43
N CYS A 508 -26.10 -42.60 16.25
CA CYS A 508 -25.59 -41.76 15.18
C CYS A 508 -24.56 -42.55 14.37
N GLY A 509 -24.79 -42.63 13.05
CA GLY A 509 -23.95 -43.38 12.12
C GLY A 509 -22.97 -42.48 11.37
N LEU A 510 -21.72 -42.91 11.28
CA LEU A 510 -20.72 -42.26 10.43
C LEU A 510 -20.73 -42.81 9.00
N PRO A 511 -20.23 -42.07 7.99
CA PRO A 511 -20.14 -42.50 6.59
C PRO A 511 -19.27 -43.75 6.33
N CYS A 512 -18.54 -44.21 7.34
CA CYS A 512 -17.78 -45.46 7.31
C CYS A 512 -18.60 -46.69 7.73
N GLY A 513 -19.90 -46.51 8.01
CA GLY A 513 -20.83 -47.57 8.40
C GLY A 513 -20.91 -47.82 9.91
N HIS A 514 -19.99 -47.34 10.73
CA HIS A 514 -20.04 -47.57 12.19
C HIS A 514 -21.08 -46.67 12.88
N ALA A 515 -21.75 -47.22 13.90
CA ALA A 515 -22.74 -46.55 14.72
C ALA A 515 -22.27 -46.43 16.17
N PHE A 516 -22.67 -45.35 16.84
CA PHE A 516 -22.37 -45.04 18.23
C PHE A 516 -23.59 -44.35 18.87
N HIS A 517 -23.63 -44.24 20.20
CA HIS A 517 -24.57 -43.32 20.85
C HIS A 517 -24.33 -41.88 20.37
N GLU A 518 -25.42 -41.14 20.07
CA GLU A 518 -25.34 -39.75 19.59
C GLU A 518 -24.48 -38.87 20.50
N ALA A 519 -24.73 -38.91 21.81
CA ALA A 519 -23.98 -38.13 22.78
C ALA A 519 -22.47 -38.49 22.79
N CYS A 520 -22.14 -39.77 22.69
CA CYS A 520 -20.75 -40.24 22.71
C CYS A 520 -19.98 -39.77 21.48
N ILE A 521 -20.57 -39.92 20.28
CA ILE A 521 -19.88 -39.55 19.05
C ILE A 521 -19.80 -38.03 18.85
N MET A 522 -20.81 -37.28 19.31
CA MET A 522 -20.73 -35.82 19.33
C MET A 522 -19.60 -35.33 20.23
N ALA A 523 -19.50 -35.87 21.46
CA ALA A 523 -18.41 -35.52 22.38
C ALA A 523 -17.03 -35.90 21.82
N TRP A 524 -16.92 -37.00 21.07
CA TRP A 524 -15.70 -37.41 20.40
C TRP A 524 -15.28 -36.43 19.30
N LEU A 525 -16.20 -36.07 18.39
CA LEU A 525 -15.92 -35.18 17.27
C LEU A 525 -15.65 -33.72 17.70
N LEU A 526 -16.21 -33.30 18.85
CA LEU A 526 -16.00 -31.97 19.43
C LEU A 526 -14.63 -31.79 20.12
N ARG A 527 -13.93 -32.87 20.47
CA ARG A 527 -12.62 -32.85 21.14
C ARG A 527 -11.44 -33.01 20.16
N ASP A 528 -11.56 -32.44 18.95
CA ASP A 528 -10.55 -32.46 17.88
C ASP A 528 -10.20 -33.85 17.29
N HIS A 529 -11.08 -34.85 17.44
CA HIS A 529 -10.93 -36.14 16.75
C HIS A 529 -11.80 -36.19 15.48
N HIS A 530 -11.18 -36.13 14.30
CA HIS A 530 -11.88 -36.13 13.00
C HIS A 530 -12.03 -37.53 12.37
N SER A 531 -11.84 -38.59 13.14
CA SER A 531 -11.84 -39.97 12.67
C SER A 531 -12.77 -40.86 13.49
N CYS A 532 -13.26 -41.94 12.87
CA CYS A 532 -14.11 -42.93 13.51
C CYS A 532 -13.36 -43.66 14.65
N PRO A 533 -13.93 -43.75 15.87
CA PRO A 533 -13.30 -44.47 16.98
C PRO A 533 -12.97 -45.94 16.67
N SER A 534 -13.82 -46.61 15.90
CA SER A 534 -13.67 -48.04 15.59
C SER A 534 -12.67 -48.31 14.47
N CYS A 535 -12.65 -47.50 13.41
CA CYS A 535 -11.85 -47.81 12.21
C CYS A 535 -10.86 -46.73 11.80
N ARG A 536 -10.77 -45.63 12.57
CA ARG A 536 -9.90 -44.46 12.33
C ARG A 536 -10.06 -43.79 10.96
N TRP A 537 -11.12 -44.12 10.22
CA TRP A 537 -11.44 -43.51 8.93
C TRP A 537 -11.96 -42.07 9.12
N PRO A 538 -11.64 -41.11 8.24
CA PRO A 538 -12.12 -39.74 8.37
C PRO A 538 -13.65 -39.66 8.47
N ALA A 539 -14.15 -38.96 9.49
CA ALA A 539 -15.55 -38.94 9.86
C ALA A 539 -16.46 -38.32 8.78
N TYR A 540 -15.92 -37.53 7.86
CA TYR A 540 -16.64 -36.85 6.77
C TYR A 540 -16.58 -37.60 5.42
N LYS A 541 -15.76 -38.65 5.29
CA LYS A 541 -15.54 -39.36 4.01
C LYS A 541 -16.25 -40.71 4.01
N ARG A 542 -17.13 -40.95 3.03
CA ARG A 542 -17.73 -42.28 2.81
C ARG A 542 -16.64 -43.32 2.55
N LYS A 543 -16.69 -44.44 3.28
CA LYS A 543 -15.81 -45.59 3.02
C LYS A 543 -16.49 -46.47 1.98
N LYS A 544 -15.84 -46.74 0.85
CA LYS A 544 -16.33 -47.75 -0.10
C LYS A 544 -16.13 -49.12 0.56
N HIS A 545 -17.22 -49.79 0.89
CA HIS A 545 -17.20 -51.19 1.28
C HIS A 545 -17.12 -51.99 -0.02
N HIS A 546 -16.07 -52.81 -0.17
CA HIS A 546 -15.97 -53.79 -1.24
C HIS A 546 -16.75 -55.05 -0.86
#